data_AF-A0A2V6EKY4-F1
#
_entry.id   AF-A0A2V6EKY4-F1
#
_cell.length_a   1.000
_cell.length_b   1.000
_cell.length_c   1.000
_cell.angle_alpha   90.00
_cell.angle_beta   90.00
_cell.angle_gamma   90.00
#
_symmetry.space_group_name_H-M   'P 1'
#
loop_
_entity.id
_entity.type
_entity.pdbx_description
1 polymer ?
#
loop_
_entity_poly.entity_id
_entity_poly.type
_entity_poly.pdbx_seq_one_letter_code
_entity_poly.pdbx_strand_id
1 'polypeptide(L)'
;MSKRPFESRPWRRARDAFTLAEMLVSIAVLALLVLIVSQLINGAATIVRPAHKHIDTDTQARAVLDRMALDFAKMLKRTDVDYYVKAPTGYKNPNSHGNGQKLTTGQQGNDQIAFFSEVPGYYPSTGSQSPVSLVGYRLNQNTKAGNPSYLMLERMGKGLLWNGVNNGTSSYPIVFATGQIIASCTNKCPCTGTTGPWAGPWSAAICNDNSANSVDPDGSYETIGPGVFRFEYYYLRKDGSITDIPAESWDGTKTVSANLN
;
A
#
# COMPACT_ATOMS: atom_id res chain seq x y z
N MET A 1 -51.88 -91.88 -18.55
CA MET A 1 -51.35 -90.50 -18.67
C MET A 1 -52.43 -89.54 -18.16
N SER A 2 -52.39 -89.10 -16.91
CA SER A 2 -53.27 -88.03 -16.41
C SER A 2 -52.69 -87.39 -15.16
N LYS A 3 -52.87 -86.08 -15.06
CA LYS A 3 -51.93 -85.07 -14.53
C LYS A 3 -51.92 -84.99 -13.00
N ARG A 4 -50.72 -84.81 -12.41
CA ARG A 4 -50.57 -84.40 -11.00
C ARG A 4 -51.07 -82.95 -10.84
N PRO A 5 -51.79 -82.62 -9.75
CA PRO A 5 -52.27 -81.26 -9.51
C PRO A 5 -51.10 -80.34 -9.13
N PHE A 6 -51.09 -79.14 -9.70
CA PHE A 6 -50.15 -78.08 -9.40
C PHE A 6 -50.59 -77.39 -8.10
N GLU A 7 -49.82 -77.54 -7.03
CA GLU A 7 -50.08 -76.85 -5.77
C GLU A 7 -49.51 -75.42 -5.87
N SER A 8 -50.37 -74.44 -6.07
CA SER A 8 -49.97 -73.03 -6.09
C SER A 8 -49.69 -72.56 -4.66
N ARG A 9 -48.42 -72.34 -4.33
CA ARG A 9 -48.05 -71.64 -3.10
C ARG A 9 -48.66 -70.23 -3.12
N PRO A 10 -49.40 -69.80 -2.10
CA PRO A 10 -49.93 -68.45 -2.05
C PRO A 10 -48.77 -67.47 -1.96
N TRP A 11 -48.70 -66.53 -2.90
CA TRP A 11 -47.83 -65.37 -2.82
C TRP A 11 -48.18 -64.61 -1.54
N ARG A 12 -47.28 -64.63 -0.54
CA ARG A 12 -47.38 -63.70 0.59
C ARG A 12 -47.25 -62.30 0.00
N ARG A 13 -48.35 -61.55 -0.07
CA ARG A 13 -48.28 -60.11 -0.25
C ARG A 13 -47.65 -59.56 1.04
N ALA A 14 -46.36 -59.23 0.97
CA ALA A 14 -45.77 -58.33 1.94
C ALA A 14 -46.57 -57.03 1.86
N ARG A 15 -47.29 -56.73 2.94
CA ARG A 15 -48.19 -55.59 3.03
C ARG A 15 -47.50 -54.51 3.86
N ASP A 16 -46.31 -54.16 3.43
CA ASP A 16 -45.46 -53.18 4.12
C ASP A 16 -45.30 -51.97 3.20
N ALA A 17 -46.30 -51.09 3.24
CA ALA A 17 -46.26 -49.79 2.60
C ALA A 17 -46.34 -48.72 3.68
N PHE A 18 -45.50 -47.68 3.58
CA PHE A 18 -45.45 -46.59 4.54
C PHE A 18 -46.78 -45.83 4.58
N THR A 19 -47.23 -45.51 5.77
CA THR A 19 -48.42 -44.69 6.02
C THR A 19 -48.15 -43.22 5.68
N LEU A 20 -49.21 -42.46 5.37
CA LEU A 20 -49.13 -41.02 5.13
C LEU A 20 -48.47 -40.26 6.30
N ALA A 21 -48.71 -40.71 7.53
CA ALA A 21 -48.12 -40.14 8.73
C ALA A 21 -46.60 -40.37 8.79
N GLU A 22 -46.13 -41.58 8.46
CA GLU A 22 -44.70 -41.90 8.39
C GLU A 22 -43.98 -41.08 7.29
N MET A 23 -44.64 -40.87 6.14
CA MET A 23 -44.09 -40.00 5.09
C MET A 23 -44.02 -38.53 5.52
N LEU A 24 -45.03 -38.02 6.24
CA LEU A 24 -45.04 -36.64 6.75
C LEU A 24 -43.94 -36.42 7.80
N VAL A 25 -43.80 -37.35 8.74
CA VAL A 25 -42.73 -37.30 9.76
C VAL A 25 -41.36 -37.37 9.10
N SER A 26 -41.18 -38.25 8.11
CA SER A 26 -39.91 -38.39 7.39
C SER A 26 -39.51 -37.12 6.65
N ILE A 27 -40.46 -36.44 5.98
CA ILE A 27 -40.23 -35.17 5.30
C ILE A 27 -39.92 -34.05 6.30
N ALA A 28 -40.62 -34.01 7.44
CA ALA A 28 -40.36 -33.02 8.49
C ALA A 28 -38.96 -33.17 9.09
N VAL A 29 -38.53 -34.41 9.39
CA VAL A 29 -37.18 -34.70 9.88
C VAL A 29 -36.13 -34.36 8.82
N LEU A 30 -36.38 -34.72 7.55
CA LEU A 30 -35.48 -34.38 6.45
C LEU A 30 -35.32 -32.86 6.30
N ALA A 31 -36.42 -32.11 6.35
CA ALA A 31 -36.40 -30.65 6.26
C ALA A 31 -35.62 -30.02 7.42
N LEU A 32 -35.80 -30.53 8.64
CA LEU A 32 -35.06 -30.10 9.82
C LEU A 32 -33.56 -30.38 9.68
N LEU A 33 -33.18 -31.58 9.23
CA LEU A 33 -31.78 -31.94 9.01
C LEU A 33 -31.13 -31.05 7.94
N VAL A 34 -31.81 -30.81 6.82
CA VAL A 34 -31.32 -29.92 5.77
C VAL A 34 -31.15 -28.49 6.30
N LEU A 35 -32.07 -28.01 7.12
CA LEU A 35 -31.99 -26.67 7.72
C LEU A 35 -30.82 -26.55 8.69
N ILE A 36 -30.60 -27.54 9.56
CA ILE A 36 -29.46 -27.57 10.49
C ILE A 36 -28.14 -27.60 9.72
N VAL A 37 -28.02 -28.48 8.71
CA VAL A 37 -26.80 -28.57 7.89
C VAL A 37 -26.55 -27.26 7.14
N SER A 38 -27.59 -26.64 6.58
CA SER A 38 -27.47 -25.35 5.91
C SER A 38 -26.98 -24.25 6.85
N GLN A 39 -27.55 -24.18 8.07
CA GLN A 39 -27.12 -23.21 9.08
C GLN A 39 -25.66 -23.44 9.51
N LEU A 40 -25.25 -24.70 9.69
CA LEU A 40 -23.87 -25.04 10.03
C LEU A 40 -22.88 -24.62 8.93
N ILE A 41 -23.19 -24.92 7.67
CA ILE A 41 -22.35 -24.53 6.52
C ILE A 41 -22.25 -23.00 6.41
N ASN A 42 -23.37 -22.30 6.58
CA ASN A 42 -23.38 -20.83 6.52
C ASN A 42 -22.61 -20.20 7.70
N GLY A 43 -22.73 -20.77 8.90
CA GLY A 43 -21.97 -20.37 10.07
C GLY A 43 -20.46 -20.58 9.88
N ALA A 44 -20.07 -21.76 9.40
CA ALA A 44 -18.68 -22.07 9.09
C ALA A 44 -18.11 -21.14 8.01
N ALA A 45 -18.85 -20.89 6.93
CA ALA A 45 -18.43 -19.98 5.87
C ALA A 45 -18.22 -18.53 6.37
N THR A 46 -19.07 -18.08 7.29
CA THR A 46 -18.98 -16.75 7.91
C THR A 46 -17.71 -16.58 8.75
N ILE A 47 -17.23 -17.64 9.40
CA ILE A 47 -16.01 -17.62 10.23
C ILE A 47 -14.74 -17.78 9.37
N VAL A 48 -14.78 -18.69 8.41
CA VAL A 48 -13.61 -19.08 7.62
C VAL A 48 -13.19 -17.97 6.64
N ARG A 49 -14.15 -17.23 6.06
CA ARG A 49 -13.83 -16.17 5.08
C ARG A 49 -13.02 -15.02 5.68
N PRO A 50 -13.39 -14.41 6.83
CA PRO A 50 -12.55 -13.42 7.48
C PRO A 50 -11.18 -13.96 7.88
N ALA A 51 -11.11 -15.20 8.38
CA ALA A 51 -9.83 -15.82 8.76
C ALA A 51 -8.83 -15.86 7.59
N HIS A 52 -9.28 -16.30 6.41
CA HIS A 52 -8.45 -16.26 5.21
C HIS A 52 -8.04 -14.83 4.84
N LYS A 53 -8.97 -13.87 4.87
CA LYS A 53 -8.65 -12.46 4.61
C LYS A 53 -7.59 -11.90 5.56
N HIS A 54 -7.65 -12.25 6.84
CA HIS A 54 -6.65 -11.81 7.82
C HIS A 54 -5.28 -12.42 7.53
N ILE A 55 -5.23 -13.71 7.18
CA ILE A 55 -3.98 -14.39 6.81
C ILE A 55 -3.39 -13.77 5.54
N ASP A 56 -4.20 -13.51 4.52
CA ASP A 56 -3.78 -12.88 3.28
C ASP A 56 -3.26 -11.45 3.53
N THR A 57 -3.99 -10.68 4.35
CA THR A 57 -3.61 -9.31 4.71
C THR A 57 -2.30 -9.28 5.49
N ASP A 58 -2.11 -10.16 6.47
CA ASP A 58 -0.86 -10.26 7.24
C ASP A 58 0.32 -10.66 6.36
N THR A 59 0.10 -11.61 5.45
CA THR A 59 1.13 -12.04 4.49
C THR A 59 1.57 -10.90 3.59
N GLN A 60 0.62 -10.12 3.06
CA GLN A 60 0.93 -8.95 2.24
C GLN A 60 1.58 -7.82 3.05
N ALA A 61 1.09 -7.56 4.26
CA ALA A 61 1.64 -6.54 5.15
C ALA A 61 3.09 -6.84 5.53
N ARG A 62 3.42 -8.11 5.83
CA ARG A 62 4.78 -8.52 6.16
C ARG A 62 5.75 -8.21 5.02
N ALA A 63 5.41 -8.57 3.79
CA ALA A 63 6.26 -8.27 2.62
C ALA A 63 6.51 -6.76 2.43
N VAL A 64 5.47 -5.95 2.59
CA VAL A 64 5.56 -4.48 2.52
C VAL A 64 6.47 -3.92 3.63
N LEU A 65 6.23 -4.35 4.87
CA LEU A 65 6.96 -3.86 6.04
C LEU A 65 8.42 -4.30 6.05
N ASP A 66 8.73 -5.52 5.61
CA ASP A 66 10.10 -6.01 5.46
C ASP A 66 10.88 -5.17 4.44
N ARG A 67 10.21 -4.77 3.35
CA ARG A 67 10.80 -3.88 2.34
C ARG A 67 11.06 -2.49 2.91
N MET A 68 10.12 -1.91 3.64
CA MET A 68 10.30 -0.63 4.33
C MET A 68 11.42 -0.68 5.36
N ALA A 69 11.47 -1.75 6.16
CA ALA A 69 12.49 -1.94 7.18
C ALA A 69 13.89 -1.95 6.56
N LEU A 70 14.07 -2.62 5.41
CA LEU A 70 15.35 -2.64 4.70
C LEU A 70 15.77 -1.24 4.24
N ASP A 71 14.85 -0.47 3.65
CA ASP A 71 15.17 0.87 3.15
C ASP A 71 15.46 1.87 4.26
N PHE A 72 14.69 1.82 5.36
CA PHE A 72 14.93 2.66 6.54
C PHE A 72 16.24 2.27 7.25
N ALA A 73 16.57 0.98 7.31
CA ALA A 73 17.82 0.50 7.90
C ALA A 73 19.06 1.01 7.13
N LYS A 74 18.91 1.24 5.82
CA LYS A 74 19.97 1.73 4.93
C LYS A 74 19.87 3.22 4.58
N MET A 75 18.94 3.93 5.23
CA MET A 75 18.77 5.36 5.03
C MET A 75 20.05 6.13 5.41
N LEU A 76 20.43 7.11 4.59
CA LEU A 76 21.55 8.01 4.85
C LEU A 76 21.20 8.97 5.98
N LYS A 77 21.76 8.74 7.17
CA LYS A 77 21.55 9.56 8.37
C LYS A 77 22.66 10.61 8.51
N ARG A 78 22.59 11.64 7.68
CA ARG A 78 23.54 12.76 7.72
C ARG A 78 22.79 14.08 7.72
N THR A 79 23.43 15.10 8.30
CA THR A 79 22.86 16.44 8.42
C THR A 79 22.87 17.25 7.13
N ASP A 80 23.66 16.82 6.14
CA ASP A 80 23.81 17.48 4.84
C ASP A 80 22.98 16.80 3.73
N VAL A 81 22.09 15.89 4.13
CA VAL A 81 21.25 15.10 3.23
C VAL A 81 19.80 15.50 3.43
N ASP A 82 19.15 15.91 2.34
CA ASP A 82 17.72 16.19 2.37
C ASP A 82 16.90 14.90 2.41
N TYR A 83 15.77 15.01 3.08
CA TYR A 83 14.73 14.01 3.08
C TYR A 83 13.38 14.74 3.09
N TYR A 84 12.35 14.03 2.67
CA TYR A 84 11.04 14.55 2.45
C TYR A 84 10.03 13.80 3.29
N VAL A 85 9.41 14.51 4.22
CA VAL A 85 8.38 13.98 5.12
C VAL A 85 7.25 15.00 5.25
N LYS A 86 6.22 14.59 6.00
CA LYS A 86 5.10 15.37 6.45
C LYS A 86 5.59 16.60 7.16
N ALA A 87 5.03 17.73 6.77
CA ALA A 87 5.48 19.01 7.24
C ALA A 87 4.33 19.74 7.97
N PRO A 88 4.66 20.56 8.99
CA PRO A 88 3.68 21.33 9.76
C PRO A 88 2.89 22.35 8.94
N THR A 89 1.87 22.94 9.56
CA THR A 89 1.12 24.08 9.02
C THR A 89 2.04 25.24 8.68
N GLY A 90 1.98 25.68 7.42
CA GLY A 90 2.84 26.73 6.85
C GLY A 90 3.93 26.22 5.90
N TYR A 91 4.28 24.93 5.96
CA TYR A 91 5.06 24.30 4.90
C TYR A 91 4.12 23.94 3.75
N LYS A 92 4.36 24.49 2.56
CA LYS A 92 3.59 24.16 1.35
C LYS A 92 4.04 22.80 0.81
N ASN A 93 3.83 21.74 1.59
CA ASN A 93 3.94 20.37 1.12
C ASN A 93 2.65 20.06 0.35
N PRO A 94 2.71 19.97 -0.98
CA PRO A 94 1.51 19.92 -1.81
C PRO A 94 0.63 18.70 -1.61
N ASN A 95 1.23 17.58 -1.20
CA ASN A 95 0.57 16.27 -1.27
C ASN A 95 0.76 15.45 0.03
N SER A 96 1.28 16.06 1.10
CA SER A 96 1.24 15.47 2.45
C SER A 96 0.07 16.04 3.23
N HIS A 97 -0.56 15.20 4.04
CA HIS A 97 -1.83 15.44 4.73
C HIS A 97 -1.95 16.88 5.30
N GLY A 98 -2.82 17.67 4.66
CA GLY A 98 -3.46 18.86 5.23
C GLY A 98 -2.66 20.15 5.37
N ASN A 99 -1.44 20.31 4.84
CA ASN A 99 -0.55 21.41 5.26
C ASN A 99 -0.54 21.49 6.81
N GLY A 100 -0.40 20.37 7.53
CA GLY A 100 -0.51 20.31 9.00
C GLY A 100 -1.86 20.70 9.62
N GLN A 101 -2.90 20.95 8.83
CA GLN A 101 -4.28 21.18 9.29
C GLN A 101 -5.11 19.92 9.04
N LYS A 102 -5.67 19.36 10.10
CA LYS A 102 -6.66 18.28 10.02
C LYS A 102 -7.93 18.82 9.35
N LEU A 103 -8.04 18.72 8.02
CA LEU A 103 -9.21 19.21 7.29
C LEU A 103 -10.42 18.32 7.61
N THR A 104 -11.45 18.98 8.15
CA THR A 104 -12.58 18.41 8.89
C THR A 104 -13.69 17.82 8.05
N THR A 105 -13.42 17.28 6.86
CA THR A 105 -14.41 16.45 6.13
C THR A 105 -13.72 15.66 5.01
N GLY A 106 -13.65 14.34 5.14
CA GLY A 106 -13.19 13.42 4.10
C GLY A 106 -11.69 13.50 3.79
N GLN A 107 -10.86 12.95 4.69
CA GLN A 107 -9.43 12.59 4.54
C GLN A 107 -8.78 13.03 3.21
N GLN A 108 -8.39 14.31 3.12
CA GLN A 108 -7.66 14.81 1.96
C GLN A 108 -6.19 14.38 2.07
N GLY A 109 -5.88 13.25 1.45
CA GLY A 109 -4.51 12.85 1.13
C GLY A 109 -4.02 11.62 1.88
N ASN A 110 -3.09 10.92 1.25
CA ASN A 110 -2.25 9.89 1.86
C ASN A 110 -0.88 10.52 2.11
N ASP A 111 -0.20 10.09 3.16
CA ASP A 111 1.15 10.57 3.40
C ASP A 111 2.10 10.09 2.30
N GLN A 112 3.22 10.80 2.18
CA GLN A 112 4.34 10.43 1.33
C GLN A 112 5.64 10.69 2.07
N ILE A 113 6.66 9.91 1.75
CA ILE A 113 7.99 10.03 2.33
C ILE A 113 9.03 9.71 1.26
N ALA A 114 10.11 10.47 1.21
CA ALA A 114 11.24 10.17 0.35
C ALA A 114 12.57 10.52 1.03
N PHE A 115 13.61 9.75 0.77
CA PHE A 115 14.90 9.87 1.42
C PHE A 115 15.96 9.13 0.61
N PHE A 116 17.22 9.46 0.84
CA PHE A 116 18.31 8.70 0.26
C PHE A 116 18.63 7.45 1.09
N SER A 117 18.90 6.34 0.42
CA SER A 117 19.20 5.05 1.06
C SER A 117 20.24 4.26 0.26
N GLU A 118 21.10 3.52 0.95
CA GLU A 118 22.11 2.61 0.37
C GLU A 118 21.46 1.29 -0.08
N VAL A 119 20.51 1.41 -0.99
CA VAL A 119 19.80 0.29 -1.60
C VAL A 119 19.84 0.41 -3.12
N PRO A 120 19.84 -0.72 -3.86
CA PRO A 120 19.76 -0.69 -5.31
C PRO A 120 18.51 0.06 -5.81
N GLY A 121 18.67 0.80 -6.90
CA GLY A 121 17.58 1.49 -7.59
C GLY A 121 17.69 1.35 -9.11
N TYR A 122 16.64 1.77 -9.81
CA TYR A 122 16.60 1.84 -11.25
C TYR A 122 17.50 2.95 -11.78
N TYR A 123 18.35 2.61 -12.74
CA TYR A 123 19.29 3.52 -13.36
C TYR A 123 18.86 3.85 -14.79
N PRO A 124 18.86 5.13 -15.20
CA PRO A 124 18.49 5.52 -16.57
C PRO A 124 19.57 5.16 -17.60
N SER A 125 20.80 4.86 -17.18
CA SER A 125 21.91 4.49 -18.07
C SER A 125 22.80 3.40 -17.48
N THR A 126 23.49 2.66 -18.35
CA THR A 126 24.59 1.77 -17.98
C THR A 126 25.84 2.62 -17.68
N GLY A 127 26.54 2.38 -16.56
CA GLY A 127 27.71 3.19 -16.18
C GLY A 127 27.98 3.25 -14.68
N SER A 128 28.62 4.34 -14.21
CA SER A 128 29.06 4.58 -12.82
C SER A 128 27.90 4.64 -11.81
N GLN A 129 27.21 3.52 -11.60
CA GLN A 129 26.12 3.36 -10.66
C GLN A 129 26.67 3.41 -9.23
N SER A 130 26.07 4.25 -8.38
CA SER A 130 26.41 4.26 -6.96
C SER A 130 25.61 3.18 -6.21
N PRO A 131 25.96 2.86 -4.96
CA PRO A 131 25.09 2.02 -4.12
C PRO A 131 23.90 2.81 -3.53
N VAL A 132 23.81 4.13 -3.79
CA VAL A 132 22.79 5.01 -3.22
C VAL A 132 21.66 5.21 -4.21
N SER A 133 20.43 5.17 -3.70
CA SER A 133 19.23 5.55 -4.44
C SER A 133 18.39 6.56 -3.65
N LEU A 134 17.59 7.32 -4.38
CA LEU A 134 16.46 8.05 -3.83
C LEU A 134 15.28 7.09 -3.73
N VAL A 135 14.87 6.81 -2.49
CA VAL A 135 13.71 5.99 -2.18
C VAL A 135 12.51 6.88 -1.91
N GLY A 136 11.34 6.51 -2.42
CA GLY A 136 10.09 7.20 -2.16
C GLY A 136 8.95 6.23 -1.90
N TYR A 137 8.11 6.50 -0.91
CA TYR A 137 6.88 5.77 -0.66
C TYR A 137 5.70 6.71 -0.81
N ARG A 138 4.69 6.24 -1.54
CA ARG A 138 3.43 6.95 -1.73
C ARG A 138 2.30 5.98 -1.97
N LEU A 139 1.08 6.44 -1.77
CA LEU A 139 -0.06 5.81 -2.40
C LEU A 139 -0.31 6.47 -3.74
N ASN A 140 -0.50 5.65 -4.77
CA ASN A 140 -0.82 6.19 -6.08
C ASN A 140 -2.21 6.82 -6.02
N GLN A 141 -2.26 8.13 -6.21
CA GLN A 141 -3.51 8.87 -6.16
C GLN A 141 -3.99 9.30 -7.55
N ASN A 142 -3.40 8.77 -8.63
CA ASN A 142 -3.79 9.11 -9.98
C ASN A 142 -5.22 8.63 -10.26
N THR A 143 -6.14 9.60 -10.27
CA THR A 143 -7.58 9.43 -10.48
C THR A 143 -7.97 9.20 -11.94
N LYS A 144 -7.00 9.13 -12.88
CA LYS A 144 -7.27 8.82 -14.28
C LYS A 144 -8.00 7.47 -14.36
N ALA A 145 -9.15 7.47 -15.02
CA ALA A 145 -9.97 6.28 -15.20
C ALA A 145 -9.12 5.12 -15.77
N GLY A 146 -9.17 3.98 -15.08
CA GLY A 146 -8.42 2.78 -15.47
C GLY A 146 -6.95 2.75 -15.04
N ASN A 147 -6.49 3.64 -14.15
CA ASN A 147 -5.18 3.45 -13.52
C ASN A 147 -5.21 2.18 -12.64
N PRO A 148 -4.46 1.12 -12.99
CA PRO A 148 -4.52 -0.15 -12.28
C PRO A 148 -3.93 -0.05 -10.87
N SER A 149 -3.11 0.96 -10.59
CA SER A 149 -2.42 1.15 -9.32
C SER A 149 -3.13 2.14 -8.39
N TYR A 150 -4.31 2.65 -8.74
CA TYR A 150 -5.04 3.61 -7.89
C TYR A 150 -5.25 3.08 -6.46
N LEU A 151 -4.84 3.88 -5.46
CA LEU A 151 -4.82 3.54 -4.03
C LEU A 151 -3.96 2.33 -3.64
N MET A 152 -3.10 1.87 -4.55
CA MET A 152 -2.08 0.87 -4.25
C MET A 152 -0.82 1.55 -3.73
N LEU A 153 -0.13 0.85 -2.83
CA LEU A 153 1.12 1.33 -2.26
C LEU A 153 2.25 1.13 -3.25
N GLU A 154 2.94 2.21 -3.54
CA GLU A 154 4.07 2.23 -4.45
C GLU A 154 5.36 2.62 -3.73
N ARG A 155 6.45 2.02 -4.20
CA ARG A 155 7.81 2.34 -3.80
C ARG A 155 8.58 2.79 -5.04
N MET A 156 9.33 3.88 -4.93
CA MET A 156 10.33 4.26 -5.91
C MET A 156 11.71 3.87 -5.36
N GLY A 157 12.58 3.37 -6.22
CA GLY A 157 14.02 3.31 -5.96
C GLY A 157 14.75 3.85 -7.17
N LYS A 158 15.16 5.11 -7.13
CA LYS A 158 15.86 5.75 -8.26
C LYS A 158 17.35 5.80 -7.98
N GLY A 159 18.13 5.02 -8.72
CA GLY A 159 19.57 4.92 -8.53
C GLY A 159 20.28 6.23 -8.84
N LEU A 160 21.26 6.61 -8.00
CA LEU A 160 22.09 7.79 -8.21
C LEU A 160 23.42 7.38 -8.84
N LEU A 161 23.84 8.06 -9.89
CA LEU A 161 25.14 7.81 -10.48
C LEU A 161 26.23 8.43 -9.58
N TRP A 162 27.39 7.78 -9.48
CA TRP A 162 28.60 8.38 -8.90
C TRP A 162 28.94 9.69 -9.59
N ASN A 163 28.63 9.80 -10.88
CA ASN A 163 28.74 11.03 -11.67
C ASN A 163 27.42 11.81 -11.58
N GLY A 164 27.08 12.28 -10.38
CA GLY A 164 25.77 12.82 -10.02
C GLY A 164 25.27 14.06 -10.78
N VAL A 165 26.12 14.75 -11.54
CA VAL A 165 25.69 15.76 -12.54
C VAL A 165 26.49 15.58 -13.81
N ASN A 166 25.77 15.49 -14.94
CA ASN A 166 26.37 15.67 -16.26
C ASN A 166 25.78 16.94 -16.88
N ASN A 167 26.60 17.97 -17.08
CA ASN A 167 26.18 19.21 -17.74
C ASN A 167 26.59 19.22 -19.23
N GLY A 168 26.64 18.05 -19.87
CA GLY A 168 27.05 17.87 -21.27
C GLY A 168 28.56 17.94 -21.51
N THR A 169 29.31 18.70 -20.69
CA THR A 169 30.76 18.92 -20.84
C THR A 169 31.61 18.44 -19.65
N SER A 170 30.99 18.10 -18.52
CA SER A 170 31.69 17.64 -17.31
C SER A 170 30.78 16.76 -16.46
N SER A 171 31.38 15.70 -15.90
CA SER A 171 30.77 14.80 -14.94
C SER A 171 31.27 15.15 -13.54
N TYR A 172 30.37 15.54 -12.64
CA TYR A 172 30.69 15.84 -11.25
C TYR A 172 30.31 14.67 -10.34
N PRO A 173 31.05 14.45 -9.23
CA PRO A 173 30.72 13.39 -8.30
C PRO A 173 29.35 13.62 -7.62
N ILE A 174 28.81 12.57 -7.00
CA ILE A 174 27.63 12.68 -6.12
C ILE A 174 27.89 13.69 -5.00
N VAL A 175 27.01 14.69 -4.88
CA VAL A 175 27.05 15.70 -3.83
C VAL A 175 25.68 15.77 -3.17
N PHE A 176 25.67 15.65 -1.84
CA PHE A 176 24.52 15.96 -1.02
C PHE A 176 24.64 17.41 -0.55
N ALA A 177 23.53 18.13 -0.64
CA ALA A 177 23.43 19.48 -0.15
C ALA A 177 22.03 19.64 0.45
N THR A 178 21.93 20.53 1.42
CA THR A 178 20.64 20.87 2.03
C THR A 178 19.88 21.87 1.17
N GLY A 179 18.55 21.84 1.25
CA GLY A 179 17.69 22.81 0.57
C GLY A 179 17.47 22.54 -0.93
N GLN A 180 17.70 21.31 -1.39
CA GLN A 180 17.38 20.87 -2.76
C GLN A 180 15.88 20.77 -3.01
N ILE A 181 15.07 20.74 -1.95
CA ILE A 181 13.60 20.74 -1.99
C ILE A 181 13.09 22.10 -1.52
N ILE A 182 12.58 22.94 -2.43
CA ILE A 182 12.09 24.29 -2.10
C ILE A 182 10.56 24.32 -2.00
N ALA A 183 10.04 25.23 -1.17
CA ALA A 183 8.62 25.45 -0.89
C ALA A 183 7.72 25.76 -2.11
N SER A 184 8.29 26.03 -3.30
CA SER A 184 7.52 26.27 -4.52
C SER A 184 6.98 25.01 -5.20
N CYS A 185 7.23 23.82 -4.64
CA CYS A 185 6.56 22.57 -5.05
C CYS A 185 5.04 22.55 -4.76
N THR A 186 4.30 23.67 -4.75
CA THR A 186 2.88 23.70 -4.35
C THR A 186 1.96 23.17 -5.47
N ASN A 187 1.22 22.09 -5.20
CA ASN A 187 0.13 21.44 -5.95
C ASN A 187 0.28 21.35 -7.46
N LYS A 188 1.52 21.32 -7.96
CA LYS A 188 1.79 21.29 -9.38
C LYS A 188 2.89 20.30 -9.67
N CYS A 189 2.52 19.29 -10.43
CA CYS A 189 3.44 18.37 -11.07
C CYS A 189 3.76 18.86 -12.50
N PRO A 190 5.03 18.81 -12.95
CA PRO A 190 6.25 18.52 -12.18
C PRO A 190 6.59 19.63 -11.19
N CYS A 191 7.29 19.31 -10.10
CA CYS A 191 7.75 20.31 -9.16
C CYS A 191 8.88 21.12 -9.81
N THR A 192 8.64 22.42 -9.99
CA THR A 192 9.62 23.39 -10.52
C THR A 192 10.53 24.00 -9.43
N GLY A 193 10.32 23.61 -8.17
CA GLY A 193 11.01 24.10 -6.99
C GLY A 193 12.16 23.21 -6.50
N THR A 194 12.51 22.14 -7.21
CA THR A 194 13.68 21.35 -6.86
C THR A 194 14.92 21.94 -7.52
N THR A 195 16.04 21.99 -6.81
CA THR A 195 17.30 22.58 -7.31
C THR A 195 18.48 21.64 -7.15
N GLY A 196 19.50 21.89 -7.97
CA GLY A 196 20.75 21.13 -7.93
C GLY A 196 20.70 19.82 -8.74
N PRO A 197 21.68 18.94 -8.52
CA PRO A 197 21.89 17.70 -9.29
C PRO A 197 20.65 16.81 -9.38
N TRP A 198 19.89 16.80 -8.29
CA TRP A 198 18.85 15.83 -8.03
C TRP A 198 17.45 16.41 -8.26
N ALA A 199 17.34 17.55 -8.96
CA ALA A 199 16.07 18.23 -9.17
C ALA A 199 15.01 17.31 -9.83
N GLY A 200 15.39 16.58 -10.89
CA GLY A 200 14.53 15.61 -11.55
C GLY A 200 14.11 14.44 -10.62
N PRO A 201 15.08 13.71 -10.03
CA PRO A 201 14.79 12.68 -9.03
C PRO A 201 13.89 13.14 -7.89
N TRP A 202 14.17 14.29 -7.28
CA TRP A 202 13.36 14.85 -6.21
C TRP A 202 11.96 15.20 -6.68
N SER A 203 11.82 15.81 -7.86
CA SER A 203 10.50 16.08 -8.42
C SER A 203 9.72 14.78 -8.57
N ALA A 204 10.32 13.71 -9.10
CA ALA A 204 9.62 12.43 -9.25
C ALA A 204 9.18 11.83 -7.90
N ALA A 205 9.99 11.98 -6.85
CA ALA A 205 9.72 11.43 -5.53
C ALA A 205 8.54 12.12 -4.79
N ILE A 206 8.35 13.42 -5.02
CA ILE A 206 7.43 14.27 -4.24
C ILE A 206 6.17 14.68 -5.03
N CYS A 207 6.18 14.46 -6.35
CA CYS A 207 5.06 14.74 -7.25
C CYS A 207 4.03 13.60 -7.26
N ASN A 208 3.03 13.72 -6.39
CA ASN A 208 1.90 12.80 -6.29
C ASN A 208 0.58 13.58 -6.15
N ASP A 209 0.17 14.31 -7.19
CA ASP A 209 -0.85 15.37 -7.09
C ASP A 209 -2.32 14.92 -7.23
N ASN A 210 -2.68 13.70 -6.83
CA ASN A 210 -4.02 13.12 -7.03
C ASN A 210 -4.55 13.19 -8.49
N SER A 211 -3.71 13.53 -9.47
CA SER A 211 -4.10 13.82 -10.84
C SER A 211 -3.37 12.90 -11.83
N ALA A 212 -3.71 13.02 -13.12
CA ALA A 212 -3.00 12.34 -14.20
C ALA A 212 -1.52 12.76 -14.32
N ASN A 213 -1.10 13.80 -13.59
CA ASN A 213 0.24 14.36 -13.63
C ASN A 213 1.17 13.83 -12.54
N SER A 214 0.82 12.80 -11.77
CA SER A 214 1.79 12.13 -10.87
C SER A 214 3.04 11.74 -11.68
N VAL A 215 4.13 12.50 -11.53
CA VAL A 215 5.28 12.44 -12.46
C VAL A 215 6.25 11.41 -11.96
N ASP A 216 6.42 10.36 -12.73
CA ASP A 216 7.64 9.59 -12.75
C ASP A 216 7.94 9.26 -14.21
N PRO A 217 8.69 10.13 -14.92
CA PRO A 217 8.86 10.00 -16.35
C PRO A 217 9.62 8.71 -16.73
N ASP A 218 10.32 8.12 -15.76
CA ASP A 218 11.16 6.94 -15.96
C ASP A 218 10.48 5.65 -15.45
N GLY A 219 9.27 5.72 -14.88
CA GLY A 219 8.55 4.54 -14.38
C GLY A 219 9.31 3.74 -13.31
N SER A 220 10.06 4.44 -12.46
CA SER A 220 10.83 3.94 -11.32
C SER A 220 9.97 3.52 -10.10
N TYR A 221 8.65 3.80 -10.09
CA TYR A 221 7.72 3.31 -9.07
C TYR A 221 7.25 1.88 -9.36
N GLU A 222 7.40 1.00 -8.36
CA GLU A 222 6.86 -0.36 -8.32
C GLU A 222 5.69 -0.44 -7.33
N THR A 223 4.61 -1.14 -7.70
CA THR A 223 3.54 -1.46 -6.75
C THR A 223 4.04 -2.54 -5.79
N ILE A 224 4.13 -2.20 -4.50
CA ILE A 224 4.57 -3.12 -3.44
C ILE A 224 3.40 -3.65 -2.61
N GLY A 225 2.25 -2.98 -2.67
CA GLY A 225 1.02 -3.41 -2.01
C GLY A 225 -0.14 -3.38 -3.00
N PRO A 226 -0.53 -4.53 -3.61
CA PRO A 226 -1.58 -4.59 -4.64
C PRO A 226 -3.00 -4.41 -4.09
N GLY A 227 -3.17 -4.39 -2.77
CA GLY A 227 -4.43 -4.05 -2.12
C GLY A 227 -4.72 -2.55 -2.12
N VAL A 228 -5.86 -2.19 -1.55
CA VAL A 228 -6.17 -0.79 -1.24
C VAL A 228 -5.51 -0.45 0.08
N PHE A 229 -4.62 0.53 0.07
CA PHE A 229 -3.90 0.99 1.24
C PHE A 229 -4.33 2.39 1.66
N ARG A 230 -4.16 2.66 2.95
CA ARG A 230 -4.05 4.01 3.49
C ARG A 230 -2.70 4.11 4.18
N PHE A 231 -1.95 5.17 3.87
CA PHE A 231 -0.60 5.37 4.38
C PHE A 231 -0.58 6.67 5.16
N GLU A 232 -0.26 6.54 6.44
CA GLU A 232 -0.25 7.63 7.41
C GLU A 232 0.90 7.36 8.37
N TYR A 233 1.63 8.41 8.76
CA TYR A 233 2.57 8.32 9.87
C TYR A 233 2.41 9.50 10.83
N TYR A 234 2.79 9.21 12.07
CA TYR A 234 2.77 10.14 13.18
C TYR A 234 4.16 10.17 13.82
N TYR A 235 4.48 11.31 14.40
CA TYR A 235 5.67 11.51 15.19
C TYR A 235 5.38 11.16 16.64
N LEU A 236 6.27 10.36 17.24
CA LEU A 236 6.36 10.21 18.68
C LEU A 236 7.28 11.31 19.20
N ARG A 237 6.70 12.27 19.93
CA ARG A 237 7.46 13.36 20.55
C ARG A 237 8.18 12.88 21.81
N LYS A 238 9.17 13.66 22.27
CA LYS A 238 9.94 13.37 23.49
C LYS A 238 9.09 13.37 24.75
N ASP A 239 7.96 14.06 24.74
CA ASP A 239 6.95 14.06 25.80
C ASP A 239 6.07 12.79 25.80
N GLY A 240 6.29 11.87 24.85
CA GLY A 240 5.51 10.64 24.68
C GLY A 240 4.19 10.84 23.90
N SER A 241 3.89 12.06 23.46
CA SER A 241 2.68 12.32 22.68
C SER A 241 2.85 11.88 21.22
N ILE A 242 1.74 11.43 20.62
CA ILE A 242 1.65 11.07 19.21
C ILE A 242 0.98 12.23 18.47
N THR A 243 1.61 12.72 17.40
CA THR A 243 1.14 13.89 16.66
C THR A 243 1.51 13.80 15.18
N ASP A 244 0.74 14.47 14.35
CA ASP A 244 0.98 14.67 12.93
C ASP A 244 1.99 15.80 12.63
N ILE A 245 2.55 16.44 13.66
CA ILE A 245 3.50 17.56 13.53
C ILE A 245 4.79 17.26 14.31
N PRO A 246 5.98 17.26 13.68
CA PRO A 246 7.22 16.82 14.31
C PRO A 246 7.73 17.68 15.49
N ALA A 247 7.33 18.95 15.60
CA ALA A 247 7.80 19.87 16.64
C ALA A 247 6.65 20.62 17.32
N GLU A 248 6.85 21.01 18.59
CA GLU A 248 5.89 21.81 19.37
C GLU A 248 5.77 23.25 18.86
N SER A 249 6.86 23.81 18.34
CA SER A 249 6.92 25.12 17.67
C SER A 249 7.72 24.99 16.38
N TRP A 250 7.12 25.37 15.24
CA TRP A 250 7.75 25.31 13.93
C TRP A 250 7.99 26.72 13.38
N ASP A 251 9.18 26.94 12.83
CA ASP A 251 9.47 28.12 12.02
C ASP A 251 9.16 27.79 10.56
N GLY A 252 8.04 28.32 10.05
CA GLY A 252 7.57 28.14 8.68
C GLY A 252 8.55 28.60 7.58
N THR A 253 9.65 29.26 7.94
CA THR A 253 10.71 29.70 7.02
C THR A 253 11.86 28.70 6.89
N LYS A 254 11.93 27.68 7.76
CA LYS A 254 12.99 26.66 7.71
C LYS A 254 12.58 25.51 6.80
N THR A 255 13.46 25.12 5.88
CA THR A 255 13.35 23.87 5.13
C THR A 255 13.39 22.70 6.12
N VAL A 256 12.56 21.66 5.91
CA VAL A 256 12.66 20.41 6.67
C VAL A 256 13.91 19.64 6.22
N SER A 257 15.09 20.18 6.53
CA SER A 257 16.27 19.36 6.82
C SER A 257 16.27 19.18 8.34
N ALA A 258 15.36 18.37 8.89
CA ALA A 258 15.50 18.03 10.31
C ALA A 258 16.61 16.99 10.43
N ASN A 259 17.78 17.49 10.79
CA ASN A 259 18.92 16.66 11.16
C ASN A 259 18.46 15.55 12.12
N LEU A 260 18.57 14.30 11.68
CA LEU A 260 18.51 13.15 12.58
C LEU A 260 19.82 13.14 13.37
N ASN A 261 19.82 13.82 14.52
CA ASN A 261 20.79 13.59 15.58
C ASN A 261 20.26 12.52 16.53
#